data_AF-A0A170VML9-F1
#
_entry.id   AF-A0A170VML9-F1
#
_cell.length_a   1.000
_cell.length_b   1.000
_cell.length_c   1.000
_cell.angle_alpha   90.00
_cell.angle_beta   90.00
_cell.angle_gamma   90.00
#
_symmetry.space_group_name_H-M   'P 1'
#
loop_
_entity.id
_entity.type
_entity.pdbx_description
1 polymer ?
#
loop_
_entity_poly.entity_id
_entity_poly.type
_entity_poly.pdbx_seq_one_letter_code
_entity_poly.pdbx_strand_id
1 'polypeptide(L)'
;EKYGYRGIFKRRTGNHTDGCALYYMSSLMELVSHNTVEYYRPQISPSLLNRPNVAIVARLRPVNKAPRVLGRELIVANTHLLYNPRRNDVRFAQIQILLAEIHKIVQNMGSKEPAVLLMGDLNAWPDSPVIKLLEEGSVPSYFSHLPADSGISNQCIYINNNKCKGD
;
A
#
# COMPACT_ATOMS: atom_id res chain seq x y z
N GLU A 1 19.97 -8.68 -10.77
CA GLU A 1 21.34 -8.27 -10.41
C GLU A 1 22.24 -7.95 -11.60
N LYS A 2 22.23 -8.73 -12.70
CA LYS A 2 23.07 -8.51 -13.90
C LYS A 2 23.08 -7.07 -14.45
N TYR A 3 22.01 -6.30 -14.27
CA TYR A 3 21.88 -4.90 -14.73
C TYR A 3 21.91 -3.85 -13.59
N GLY A 4 22.39 -4.21 -12.40
CA GLY A 4 22.47 -3.29 -11.26
C GLY A 4 21.13 -3.00 -10.55
N TYR A 5 20.05 -3.69 -10.93
CA TYR A 5 18.78 -3.66 -10.22
C TYR A 5 18.71 -4.76 -9.15
N ARG A 6 18.20 -4.36 -7.98
CA ARG A 6 17.70 -5.24 -6.92
C ARG A 6 16.18 -5.15 -6.89
N GLY A 7 15.51 -6.19 -6.40
CA GLY A 7 14.06 -6.20 -6.41
C GLY A 7 13.43 -7.05 -5.34
N ILE A 8 12.16 -6.74 -5.09
CA ILE A 8 11.26 -7.41 -4.16
C ILE A 8 10.12 -7.98 -4.99
N PHE A 9 9.72 -9.22 -4.72
CA PHE A 9 8.56 -9.85 -5.35
C PHE A 9 7.59 -10.35 -4.30
N LYS A 10 6.30 -10.05 -4.48
CA LYS A 10 5.21 -10.58 -3.69
C LYS A 10 4.22 -11.26 -4.61
N ARG A 11 4.22 -12.59 -4.54
CA ARG A 11 3.18 -13.43 -5.14
C ARG A 11 1.84 -13.15 -4.48
N ARG A 12 0.76 -13.22 -5.26
CA ARG A 12 -0.61 -13.24 -4.74
C ARG A 12 -0.81 -14.41 -3.79
N THR A 13 -1.74 -14.27 -2.84
CA THR A 13 -2.02 -15.35 -1.86
C THR A 13 -2.65 -16.57 -2.55
N GLY A 14 -2.65 -17.74 -1.90
CA GLY A 14 -3.14 -18.99 -2.51
C GLY A 14 -2.17 -19.57 -3.53
N ASN A 15 -2.69 -20.22 -4.59
CA ASN A 15 -1.89 -20.96 -5.58
C ASN A 15 -1.65 -20.18 -6.89
N HIS A 16 -1.70 -18.84 -6.83
CA HIS A 16 -1.46 -17.97 -7.98
C HIS A 16 0.01 -17.95 -8.40
N THR A 17 0.26 -17.84 -9.71
CA THR A 17 1.61 -17.78 -10.29
C THR A 17 2.12 -16.35 -10.53
N ASP A 18 1.24 -15.35 -10.38
CA ASP A 18 1.50 -13.92 -10.58
C ASP A 18 1.57 -13.13 -9.26
N GLY A 19 2.01 -11.87 -9.36
CA GLY A 19 2.22 -10.99 -8.20
C GLY A 19 2.72 -9.61 -8.60
N CYS A 20 3.10 -8.82 -7.59
CA CYS A 20 3.75 -7.52 -7.79
C CYS A 20 5.26 -7.67 -7.63
N ALA A 21 6.02 -6.96 -8.46
CA ALA A 21 7.46 -6.81 -8.31
C ALA A 21 7.81 -5.32 -8.21
N LEU A 22 8.85 -4.99 -7.46
CA LEU A 22 9.41 -3.65 -7.36
C LEU A 22 10.91 -3.76 -7.50
N TYR A 23 11.48 -3.07 -8.49
CA TYR A 23 12.92 -3.04 -8.74
C TYR A 23 13.46 -1.63 -8.59
N TYR A 24 14.66 -1.51 -8.04
CA TYR A 24 15.38 -0.25 -7.86
C TYR A 24 16.85 -0.42 -8.23
N MET A 25 17.47 0.64 -8.74
CA MET A 25 18.87 0.64 -9.16
C MET A 25 19.77 0.85 -7.93
N SER A 26 20.58 -0.15 -7.58
CA SER A 26 21.32 -0.16 -6.31
C SER A 26 22.46 0.86 -6.23
N SER A 27 22.89 1.43 -7.37
CA SER A 27 23.83 2.56 -7.41
C SER A 27 23.19 3.90 -7.07
N LEU A 28 21.86 4.00 -7.14
CA LEU A 28 21.11 5.23 -6.87
C LEU A 28 20.34 5.17 -5.54
N MET A 29 19.83 4.00 -5.19
CA MET A 29 18.93 3.80 -4.05
C MET A 29 19.35 2.60 -3.20
N GLU A 30 19.32 2.80 -1.89
CA GLU A 30 19.42 1.79 -0.84
C GLU A 30 18.00 1.39 -0.40
N LEU A 31 17.74 0.10 -0.21
CA LEU A 31 16.50 -0.37 0.41
C LEU A 31 16.66 -0.37 1.93
N VAL A 32 15.91 0.50 2.60
CA VAL A 32 15.92 0.62 4.06
C VAL A 32 15.06 -0.47 4.70
N SER A 33 13.84 -0.65 4.18
CA SER A 33 12.92 -1.70 4.62
C SER A 33 11.84 -1.93 3.55
N HIS A 34 11.12 -3.05 3.63
CA HIS A 34 9.92 -3.27 2.82
C HIS A 34 8.86 -4.04 3.58
N ASN A 35 7.61 -3.84 3.18
CA ASN A 35 6.45 -4.55 3.67
C ASN A 35 5.68 -5.11 2.47
N THR A 36 5.11 -6.31 2.63
CA THR A 36 4.15 -6.85 1.67
C THR A 36 2.76 -6.80 2.27
N VAL A 37 1.76 -6.43 1.48
CA VAL A 37 0.38 -6.30 1.92
C VAL A 37 -0.45 -7.41 1.29
N GLU A 38 -1.20 -8.12 2.12
CA GLU A 38 -2.23 -9.06 1.68
C GLU A 38 -3.60 -8.47 1.97
N TYR A 39 -4.43 -8.36 0.93
CA TYR A 39 -5.80 -7.86 1.07
C TYR A 39 -6.80 -8.95 1.44
N TYR A 40 -6.41 -10.22 1.29
CA TYR A 40 -7.22 -11.37 1.69
C TYR A 40 -7.32 -11.44 3.22
N ARG A 41 -8.46 -11.04 3.78
CA ARG A 41 -8.76 -11.03 5.21
C ARG A 41 -10.23 -11.46 5.44
N PRO A 42 -10.61 -12.68 5.06
CA PRO A 42 -12.00 -13.15 5.14
C PRO A 42 -12.56 -13.14 6.57
N GLN A 43 -11.70 -13.21 7.60
CA GLN A 43 -12.08 -13.11 9.00
C GLN A 43 -12.64 -11.72 9.39
N ILE A 44 -12.29 -10.67 8.65
CA ILE A 44 -12.81 -9.30 8.85
C ILE A 44 -14.07 -9.11 7.99
N SER A 45 -14.00 -9.50 6.71
CA SER A 45 -15.15 -9.41 5.83
C SER A 45 -15.09 -10.50 4.75
N PRO A 46 -15.87 -11.60 4.91
CA PRO A 46 -15.87 -12.72 3.97
C PRO A 46 -16.36 -12.34 2.56
N SER A 47 -17.15 -11.28 2.44
CA SER A 47 -17.74 -10.83 1.18
C SER A 47 -16.87 -9.78 0.45
N LEU A 48 -16.15 -8.94 1.22
CA LEU A 48 -15.35 -7.82 0.71
C LEU A 48 -13.86 -8.16 0.58
N LEU A 49 -13.26 -8.77 1.60
CA LEU A 49 -11.81 -9.00 1.72
C LEU A 49 -11.46 -10.45 1.41
N ASN A 50 -11.95 -10.95 0.29
CA ASN A 50 -11.87 -12.36 -0.14
C ASN A 50 -11.17 -12.51 -1.49
N ARG A 51 -10.24 -11.61 -1.79
CA ARG A 51 -9.48 -11.62 -3.05
C ARG A 51 -7.98 -11.69 -2.76
N PRO A 52 -7.22 -12.45 -3.56
CA PRO A 52 -5.81 -12.74 -3.27
C PRO A 52 -4.85 -11.66 -3.78
N ASN A 53 -5.37 -10.48 -4.12
CA ASN A 53 -4.57 -9.33 -4.54
C ASN A 53 -3.60 -8.91 -3.42
N VAL A 54 -2.49 -8.30 -3.81
CA VAL A 54 -1.37 -7.95 -2.92
C VAL A 54 -0.76 -6.60 -3.31
N ALA A 55 0.06 -6.05 -2.43
CA ALA A 55 0.94 -4.93 -2.73
C ALA A 55 2.32 -5.10 -2.10
N ILE A 56 3.26 -4.28 -2.55
CA ILE A 56 4.57 -4.07 -1.94
C ILE A 56 4.68 -2.59 -1.57
N VAL A 57 5.20 -2.29 -0.38
CA VAL A 57 5.61 -0.95 0.01
C VAL A 57 7.10 -1.01 0.39
N ALA A 58 7.95 -0.32 -0.37
CA ALA A 58 9.38 -0.25 -0.16
C ALA A 58 9.79 1.15 0.30
N ARG A 59 10.69 1.20 1.27
CA ARG A 59 11.28 2.43 1.79
C ARG A 59 12.70 2.52 1.27
N LEU A 60 12.93 3.50 0.40
CA LEU A 60 14.18 3.69 -0.32
C LEU A 60 14.89 4.96 0.15
N ARG A 61 16.21 4.89 0.24
CA ARG A 61 17.07 6.03 0.56
C ARG A 61 18.03 6.29 -0.59
N PRO A 62 18.14 7.52 -1.10
CA PRO A 62 19.15 7.88 -2.09
C PRO A 62 20.56 7.63 -1.56
N VAL A 63 21.38 6.91 -2.32
CA VAL A 63 22.80 6.60 -1.97
C VAL A 63 23.66 7.86 -2.11
N ASN A 64 23.46 8.60 -3.21
CA ASN A 64 24.20 9.82 -3.48
C ASN A 64 23.48 11.05 -2.93
N LYS A 65 24.17 11.68 -1.98
CA LYS A 65 23.79 12.87 -1.24
C LYS A 65 23.88 14.14 -2.10
N ALA A 66 23.16 14.20 -3.23
CA ALA A 66 23.02 15.45 -3.95
C ALA A 66 22.43 16.51 -2.99
N PRO A 67 22.94 17.76 -2.96
CA PRO A 67 22.55 18.75 -1.94
C PRO A 67 21.03 19.00 -1.85
N ARG A 68 20.30 18.82 -2.96
CA ARG A 68 18.83 18.99 -3.03
C ARG A 68 18.02 17.78 -2.52
N VAL A 69 18.64 16.61 -2.40
CA VAL A 69 18.00 15.32 -2.09
C VAL A 69 18.48 14.75 -0.74
N LEU A 70 19.41 15.45 -0.08
CA LEU A 70 20.07 15.00 1.16
C LEU A 70 19.06 14.58 2.23
N GLY A 71 18.95 13.27 2.46
CA GLY A 71 18.23 12.70 3.61
C GLY A 71 16.71 12.59 3.48
N ARG A 72 16.10 12.83 2.31
CA ARG A 72 14.68 12.50 2.10
C ARG A 72 14.54 11.07 1.59
N GLU A 73 13.93 10.22 2.42
CA GLU A 73 13.55 8.86 2.04
C GLU A 73 12.32 8.91 1.11
N LEU A 74 12.20 7.90 0.24
CA LEU A 74 11.11 7.72 -0.71
C LEU A 74 10.35 6.45 -0.33
N ILE A 75 9.04 6.56 -0.14
CA ILE A 75 8.15 5.40 -0.05
C ILE A 75 7.65 5.09 -1.45
N VAL A 76 7.89 3.87 -1.92
CA VAL A 76 7.38 3.38 -3.21
C VAL A 76 6.43 2.23 -2.94
N ALA A 77 5.15 2.40 -3.30
CA ALA A 77 4.13 1.37 -3.22
C ALA A 77 3.77 0.88 -4.63
N ASN A 78 3.70 -0.43 -4.83
CA ASN A 78 3.22 -1.06 -6.07
C ASN A 78 2.10 -2.04 -5.74
N THR A 79 0.97 -1.95 -6.46
CA THR A 79 -0.19 -2.83 -6.26
C THR A 79 -0.83 -3.25 -7.57
N HIS A 80 -1.65 -4.30 -7.51
CA HIS A 80 -2.58 -4.66 -8.57
C HIS A 80 -3.94 -4.97 -7.92
N LEU A 81 -4.86 -4.00 -8.00
CA LEU A 81 -6.19 -4.10 -7.40
C LEU A 81 -7.09 -5.06 -8.18
N LEU A 82 -8.23 -5.43 -7.60
CA LEU A 82 -9.19 -6.35 -8.22
C LEU A 82 -9.68 -5.86 -9.60
N TYR A 83 -9.54 -6.73 -10.61
CA TYR A 83 -10.04 -6.47 -11.97
C TYR A 83 -11.57 -6.38 -12.08
N ASN A 84 -12.34 -7.25 -11.41
CA ASN A 84 -13.79 -7.42 -11.64
C ASN A 84 -14.53 -6.07 -11.65
N PRO A 85 -15.06 -5.60 -12.79
CA PRO A 85 -15.59 -4.24 -12.93
C PRO A 85 -16.77 -3.96 -12.00
N ARG A 86 -17.52 -4.99 -11.58
CA ARG A 86 -18.69 -4.87 -10.69
C ARG A 86 -18.33 -4.70 -9.22
N ARG A 87 -17.05 -4.80 -8.84
CA ARG A 87 -16.59 -4.79 -7.43
C ARG A 87 -15.74 -3.57 -7.10
N ASN A 88 -16.31 -2.38 -7.33
CA ASN A 88 -15.70 -1.10 -6.92
C ASN A 88 -15.48 -1.04 -5.40
N ASP A 89 -16.39 -1.64 -4.62
CA ASP A 89 -16.29 -1.80 -3.17
C ASP A 89 -14.98 -2.51 -2.77
N VAL A 90 -14.62 -3.60 -3.44
CA VAL A 90 -13.38 -4.35 -3.13
C VAL A 90 -12.16 -3.54 -3.48
N ARG A 91 -12.12 -2.90 -4.65
CA ARG A 91 -10.98 -2.03 -5.02
C ARG A 91 -10.82 -0.89 -4.03
N PHE A 92 -11.93 -0.28 -3.61
CA PHE A 92 -11.93 0.78 -2.62
C PHE A 92 -11.36 0.30 -1.28
N ALA A 93 -11.86 -0.82 -0.76
CA ALA A 93 -11.33 -1.45 0.46
C ALA A 93 -9.83 -1.78 0.36
N GLN A 94 -9.37 -2.29 -0.79
CA GLN A 94 -7.95 -2.60 -1.02
C GLN A 94 -7.07 -1.35 -1.00
N ILE A 95 -7.50 -0.24 -1.61
CA ILE A 95 -6.73 1.00 -1.58
C ILE A 95 -6.69 1.59 -0.16
N GLN A 96 -7.78 1.49 0.61
CA GLN A 96 -7.80 1.93 2.01
C GLN A 96 -6.80 1.15 2.87
N ILE A 97 -6.70 -0.17 2.69
CA ILE A 97 -5.70 -1.01 3.38
C ILE A 97 -4.28 -0.59 2.98
N LEU A 98 -4.02 -0.35 1.69
CA LEU A 98 -2.68 0.06 1.23
C LEU A 98 -2.28 1.42 1.80
N LEU A 99 -3.19 2.40 1.80
CA LEU A 99 -2.95 3.72 2.37
C LEU A 99 -2.68 3.64 3.87
N ALA A 100 -3.37 2.76 4.60
CA ALA A 100 -3.09 2.52 6.02
C ALA A 100 -1.71 1.91 6.28
N GLU A 101 -1.25 0.98 5.44
CA GLU A 101 0.10 0.42 5.52
C GLU A 101 1.17 1.48 5.22
N ILE A 102 0.95 2.33 4.20
CA ILE A 102 1.84 3.45 3.90
C ILE A 102 1.89 4.41 5.09
N HIS A 103 0.74 4.84 5.61
CA HIS A 103 0.66 5.76 6.73
C HIS A 103 1.39 5.22 7.97
N LYS A 104 1.19 3.93 8.30
CA LYS A 104 1.90 3.27 9.40
C LYS A 104 3.41 3.31 9.23
N ILE A 105 3.93 3.11 8.01
CA ILE A 105 5.37 3.21 7.75
C ILE A 105 5.83 4.65 7.97
N VAL A 106 5.10 5.63 7.42
CA VAL A 106 5.44 7.07 7.54
C VAL A 106 5.49 7.51 9.00
N GLN A 107 4.50 7.14 9.82
CA GLN A 107 4.45 7.50 11.24
C GLN A 107 5.61 6.92 12.06
N ASN A 108 6.13 5.76 11.67
CA ASN A 108 7.26 5.12 12.36
C ASN A 108 8.62 5.70 11.93
N MET A 109 8.65 6.69 11.03
CA MET A 109 9.89 7.36 10.66
C MET A 109 10.13 8.57 11.56
N GLY A 110 11.28 8.60 12.24
CA GLY A 110 11.74 9.77 13.01
C GLY A 110 12.36 10.90 12.16
N SER A 111 12.26 10.81 10.82
CA SER A 111 12.86 11.77 9.87
C SER A 111 11.84 12.75 9.30
N LYS A 112 12.30 13.72 8.50
CA LYS A 112 11.42 14.56 7.66
C LYS A 112 10.45 13.70 6.86
N GLU A 113 9.23 14.21 6.64
CA GLU A 113 8.21 13.53 5.83
C GLU A 113 8.78 13.11 4.47
N PRO A 114 8.56 11.84 4.07
CA PRO A 114 9.08 11.31 2.82
C PRO A 114 8.22 11.79 1.64
N ALA A 115 8.75 11.62 0.43
CA ALA A 115 7.88 11.56 -0.73
C ALA A 115 7.23 10.16 -0.81
N VAL A 116 6.00 10.08 -1.31
CA VAL A 116 5.29 8.82 -1.56
C VAL A 116 5.01 8.70 -3.06
N LEU A 117 5.46 7.59 -3.66
CA LEU A 117 5.12 7.18 -5.01
C LEU A 117 4.24 5.94 -4.93
N LEU A 118 2.94 6.10 -5.19
CA LEU A 118 2.00 4.98 -5.33
C LEU A 118 1.82 4.70 -6.82
N MET A 119 2.14 3.48 -7.22
CA MET A 119 2.04 2.99 -8.60
C MET A 119 1.32 1.65 -8.64
N GLY A 120 0.94 1.22 -9.84
CA GLY A 120 0.33 -0.08 -10.06
C GLY A 120 -0.87 -0.05 -10.99
N ASP A 121 -1.50 -1.21 -11.16
CA ASP A 121 -2.76 -1.35 -11.87
C ASP A 121 -3.92 -1.23 -10.87
N LEU A 122 -4.60 -0.09 -10.90
CA LEU A 122 -5.72 0.18 -10.00
C LEU A 122 -7.04 -0.43 -10.49
N ASN A 123 -7.14 -0.88 -11.76
CA ASN A 123 -8.38 -1.33 -12.38
C ASN A 123 -9.56 -0.37 -12.11
N ALA A 124 -9.29 0.93 -12.09
CA ALA A 124 -10.18 1.98 -11.60
C ALA A 124 -10.36 3.07 -12.65
N TRP A 125 -11.62 3.48 -12.86
CA TRP A 125 -11.95 4.63 -13.69
C TRP A 125 -11.62 5.95 -12.95
N PRO A 126 -11.34 7.05 -13.67
CA PRO A 126 -11.03 8.34 -13.07
C PRO A 126 -12.08 8.86 -12.08
N ASP A 127 -13.36 8.52 -12.25
CA ASP A 127 -14.46 8.97 -11.39
C ASP A 127 -14.77 8.03 -10.20
N SER A 128 -14.01 6.94 -10.09
CA SER A 128 -14.19 5.91 -9.06
C SER A 128 -13.80 6.40 -7.66
N PRO A 129 -14.33 5.78 -6.58
CA PRO A 129 -13.94 6.13 -5.21
C PRO A 129 -12.45 5.91 -4.92
N VAL A 130 -11.79 5.02 -5.66
CA VAL A 130 -10.34 4.81 -5.54
C VAL A 130 -9.58 6.07 -5.93
N ILE A 131 -9.89 6.64 -7.11
CA ILE A 131 -9.21 7.83 -7.62
C ILE A 131 -9.57 9.06 -6.80
N LYS A 132 -10.86 9.26 -6.47
CA LYS A 132 -11.30 10.35 -5.60
C LYS A 132 -10.60 10.35 -4.25
N LEU A 133 -10.44 9.19 -3.62
CA LEU A 133 -9.71 9.09 -2.35
C LEU A 133 -8.24 9.49 -2.50
N LEU A 134 -7.59 9.12 -3.61
CA LEU A 134 -6.19 9.45 -3.86
C LEU A 134 -5.98 10.94 -4.19
N GLU A 135 -6.92 11.56 -4.89
CA GLU A 135 -6.85 12.98 -5.29
C GLU A 135 -7.31 13.93 -4.19
N GLU A 136 -8.40 13.61 -3.50
CA GLU A 136 -9.10 14.51 -2.58
C GLU A 136 -8.84 14.15 -1.11
N GLY A 137 -8.24 12.99 -0.82
CA GLY A 137 -8.03 12.49 0.55
C GLY A 137 -9.30 12.05 1.27
N SER A 138 -10.45 12.09 0.59
CA SER A 138 -11.75 11.67 1.11
C SER A 138 -12.69 11.25 -0.01
N VAL A 139 -13.83 10.65 0.34
CA VAL A 139 -14.89 10.32 -0.62
C VAL A 139 -16.25 10.70 -0.03
N PRO A 140 -17.27 10.93 -0.88
CA PRO A 140 -18.64 11.12 -0.42
C PRO A 140 -19.14 9.98 0.48
N SER A 141 -19.98 10.32 1.46
CA SER A 141 -20.45 9.40 2.52
C SER A 141 -21.26 8.19 2.03
N TYR A 142 -21.77 8.22 0.80
CA TYR A 142 -22.49 7.09 0.21
C TYR A 142 -21.58 5.96 -0.25
N PHE A 143 -20.25 6.17 -0.33
CA PHE A 143 -19.31 5.08 -0.54
C PHE A 143 -19.06 4.33 0.77
N SER A 144 -19.26 3.02 0.76
CA SER A 144 -19.00 2.18 1.93
C SER A 144 -17.50 2.01 2.15
N HIS A 145 -17.01 2.53 3.26
CA HIS A 145 -15.65 2.28 3.75
C HIS A 145 -15.48 0.85 4.28
N LEU A 146 -14.23 0.49 4.61
CA LEU A 146 -13.92 -0.70 5.37
C LEU A 146 -14.82 -0.84 6.63
N PRO A 147 -15.23 -2.06 6.99
CA PRO A 147 -15.91 -2.35 8.25
C PRO A 147 -15.14 -1.84 9.48
N ALA A 148 -15.85 -1.43 10.53
CA ALA A 148 -15.23 -0.86 11.73
C ALA A 148 -14.28 -1.84 12.46
N ASP A 149 -14.57 -3.13 12.40
CA ASP A 149 -13.74 -4.23 12.93
C ASP A 149 -12.47 -4.49 12.11
N SER A 150 -12.31 -3.84 10.95
CA SER A 150 -11.06 -3.89 10.18
C SER A 150 -9.86 -3.27 10.90
N GLY A 151 -10.12 -2.45 11.93
CA GLY A 151 -9.10 -1.69 12.65
C GLY A 151 -8.51 -0.54 11.85
N ILE A 152 -9.13 -0.14 10.73
CA ILE A 152 -8.70 0.98 9.88
C ILE A 152 -9.83 2.02 9.83
N SER A 153 -9.50 3.28 10.12
CA SER A 153 -10.43 4.40 10.05
C SER A 153 -10.77 4.80 8.61
N ASN A 154 -11.79 5.65 8.43
CA ASN A 154 -12.16 6.17 7.11
C ASN A 154 -11.05 7.03 6.48
N GLN A 155 -10.15 7.59 7.28
CA GLN A 155 -8.95 8.31 6.86
C GLN A 155 -7.78 7.37 6.49
N CYS A 156 -8.02 6.06 6.41
CA CYS A 156 -7.01 5.06 6.11
C CYS A 156 -5.87 5.07 7.13
N ILE A 157 -6.20 5.12 8.42
CA ILE A 157 -5.23 5.06 9.52
C ILE A 157 -5.58 3.87 10.39
N TYR A 158 -4.57 3.08 10.78
CA TYR A 158 -4.77 2.02 11.77
C TYR A 158 -5.20 2.62 13.11
N ILE A 159 -6.34 2.18 13.62
CA ILE A 159 -6.84 2.56 14.94
C ILE A 159 -6.03 1.73 15.94
N ASN A 160 -5.24 2.39 16.80
CA ASN A 160 -4.49 1.72 17.85
C ASN A 160 -5.46 1.03 18.83
N ASN A 161 -5.69 -0.27 18.64
CA ASN A 161 -6.23 -1.12 19.69
C ASN A 161 -5.11 -1.35 20.72
N ASN A 162 -4.92 -0.41 21.64
CA ASN A 162 -4.15 -0.62 22.87
C ASN A 162 -4.87 -1.61 23.81
N LYS A 163 -5.22 -2.80 23.33
CA LYS A 163 -5.66 -3.97 24.11
C LYS A 163 -5.29 -5.23 23.33
N CYS A 164 -4.10 -5.75 23.64
CA CYS A 164 -3.68 -7.16 23.61
C CYS A 164 -2.14 -7.24 23.50
N LYS A 165 -1.46 -6.67 24.50
CA LYS A 165 -0.21 -7.21 25.02
C LYS A 165 -0.40 -7.35 26.52
N GLY A 166 -1.03 -8.45 26.90
CA GLY A 166 -0.84 -9.06 28.20
C GLY A 166 -0.16 -10.38 27.92
N ASP A 167 1.18 -10.35 27.97
CA ASP A 167 1.95 -11.51 28.40
C ASP A 167 2.02 -11.44 29.93
#